data_AF-A0A8H9M668-F1
#
_entry.id   AF-A0A8H9M668-F1
#
_cell.length_a   1.000
_cell.length_b   1.000
_cell.length_c   1.000
_cell.angle_alpha   90.00
_cell.angle_beta   90.00
_cell.angle_gamma   90.00
#
_symmetry.space_group_name_H-M   'P 1'
#
loop_
_entity.id
_entity.type
_entity.pdbx_description
1 polymer ?
#
loop_
_entity_poly.entity_id
_entity_poly.type
_entity_poly.pdbx_seq_one_letter_code
_entity_poly.pdbx_strand_id
1 'polypeptide(L)' 'MEWSYWRAFRELSTERPGGLTTGPIPWSAIEKYAERKPGLNPDTFLLLMREMDDVYLFHQTNEKPSSR' A
#
# COMPACT_ATOMS: atom_id res chain seq x y z
N MET A 1 12.67 10.58 -7.92
CA MET A 1 12.63 9.28 -7.23
C MET A 1 11.40 9.16 -6.32
N GLU A 2 11.04 10.18 -5.54
CA GLU A 2 9.83 10.13 -4.69
C GLU A 2 8.51 9.91 -5.46
N TRP A 3 8.36 10.55 -6.63
CA TRP A 3 7.20 10.39 -7.51
C TRP A 3 6.93 8.94 -7.98
N SER A 4 7.93 8.03 -7.95
CA SER A 4 7.71 6.63 -8.33
C SER A 4 7.06 5.79 -7.24
N TYR A 5 7.37 6.05 -5.96
CA TYR A 5 6.80 5.30 -4.84
C TYR A 5 5.35 5.71 -4.59
N TRP A 6 5.03 7.00 -4.70
CA TRP A 6 3.66 7.44 -4.48
C TRP A 6 2.71 6.94 -5.58
N ARG A 7 3.19 6.93 -6.83
CA ARG A 7 2.49 6.28 -7.94
C ARG A 7 2.33 4.78 -7.70
N ALA A 8 3.40 4.08 -7.28
CA ALA A 8 3.34 2.65 -7.01
C ALA A 8 2.30 2.32 -5.94
N PHE A 9 2.27 3.07 -4.83
CA PHE A 9 1.26 2.89 -3.79
C PHE A 9 -0.16 3.12 -4.30
N ARG A 10 -0.37 4.16 -5.13
CA ARG A 10 -1.69 4.42 -5.73
C ARG A 10 -2.15 3.28 -6.64
N GLU A 11 -1.25 2.75 -7.46
CA GLU A 11 -1.53 1.60 -8.34
C GLU A 11 -1.81 0.35 -7.50
N LEU A 12 -0.95 0.03 -6.52
CA LEU A 12 -1.13 -1.11 -5.63
C LEU A 12 -2.40 -1.01 -4.76
N SER A 13 -2.88 0.20 -4.48
CA SER A 13 -4.12 0.39 -3.71
C SER A 13 -5.36 -0.14 -4.43
N THR A 14 -5.32 -0.36 -5.75
CA THR A 14 -6.43 -1.00 -6.48
C THR A 14 -6.48 -2.51 -6.29
N GLU A 15 -5.40 -3.12 -5.79
CA GLU A 15 -5.29 -4.57 -5.50
C GLU A 15 -5.82 -4.92 -4.10
N ARG A 16 -6.27 -3.93 -3.32
CA ARG A 16 -6.81 -4.15 -1.98
C ARG A 16 -8.05 -5.04 -2.05
N PRO A 17 -8.21 -5.99 -1.13
CA PRO A 17 -9.44 -6.75 -1.02
C PRO A 17 -10.61 -5.80 -0.72
N GLY A 18 -11.64 -5.85 -1.57
CA GLY A 18 -12.89 -5.13 -1.35
C GLY A 18 -13.74 -5.77 -0.25
N GLY A 19 -14.45 -4.97 0.53
CA GLY A 19 -15.32 -5.45 1.63
C GLY A 19 -15.84 -4.33 2.51
N LEU A 20 -16.43 -4.69 3.66
CA LEU A 20 -16.96 -3.74 4.67
C LEU A 20 -15.86 -2.88 5.32
N THR A 21 -14.60 -3.32 5.22
CA THR A 21 -13.42 -2.63 5.75
C THR A 21 -12.31 -2.65 4.71
N THR A 22 -11.60 -1.53 4.58
CA THR A 22 -10.39 -1.45 3.77
C THR A 22 -9.30 -2.31 4.40
N GLY A 23 -8.86 -3.35 3.69
CA GLY A 23 -7.77 -4.22 4.10
C GLY A 23 -6.40 -3.75 3.58
N PRO A 24 -5.32 -4.37 4.07
CA PRO A 24 -3.97 -4.10 3.59
C PRO A 24 -3.81 -4.48 2.11
N ILE A 25 -2.85 -3.85 1.44
CA ILE A 25 -2.41 -4.26 0.11
C ILE A 25 -1.85 -5.68 0.21
N PRO A 26 -2.29 -6.64 -0.63
CA PRO A 26 -1.75 -7.99 -0.59
C PRO A 26 -0.24 -8.00 -0.79
N TRP A 27 0.48 -8.71 0.07
CA TRP A 27 1.94 -8.87 -0.02
C TRP A 27 2.40 -9.30 -1.42
N SER A 28 1.72 -10.29 -1.99
CA SER A 28 2.01 -10.80 -3.33
C SER A 28 1.85 -9.75 -4.43
N ALA A 29 1.02 -8.73 -4.24
CA ALA A 29 0.88 -7.63 -5.19
C ALA A 29 2.11 -6.72 -5.16
N ILE A 30 2.64 -6.45 -3.96
CA ILE A 30 3.86 -5.64 -3.76
C ILE A 30 5.07 -6.35 -4.38
N GLU A 31 5.25 -7.64 -4.12
CA GLU A 31 6.32 -8.45 -4.72
C GLU A 31 6.27 -8.43 -6.24
N LYS A 32 5.10 -8.76 -6.82
CA LYS A 32 4.90 -8.75 -8.28
C LYS A 32 5.14 -7.38 -8.90
N TYR A 33 4.84 -6.30 -8.19
CA TYR A 33 5.10 -4.95 -8.67
C TYR A 33 6.61 -4.65 -8.70
N ALA A 34 7.34 -5.04 -7.65
CA ALA A 34 8.79 -4.88 -7.57
C ALA A 34 9.52 -5.67 -8.67
N GLU A 35 9.10 -6.91 -8.94
CA GLU A 35 9.67 -7.77 -10.00
C GLU A 35 9.59 -7.12 -11.40
N ARG A 36 8.55 -6.33 -11.66
CA ARG A 36 8.31 -5.68 -12.96
C ARG A 36 9.12 -4.40 -13.17
N LYS A 37 9.83 -3.92 -12.15
CA LYS A 37 10.50 -2.62 -12.14
C LYS A 37 12.00 -2.80 -11.88
N PRO A 38 12.81 -2.99 -12.92
CA PRO A 38 14.26 -3.12 -12.76
C PRO A 38 14.85 -1.84 -12.14
N GLY A 39 15.76 -2.01 -11.18
CA GLY A 39 16.44 -0.90 -10.49
C GLY A 39 15.83 -0.50 -9.14
N LEU A 40 14.74 -1.13 -8.71
CA LEU A 40 14.28 -1.03 -7.32
C LEU A 40 14.96 -2.11 -6.47
N ASN A 41 15.45 -1.74 -5.29
CA ASN A 41 15.80 -2.71 -4.26
C ASN A 41 14.49 -3.30 -3.70
N PRO A 42 14.25 -4.62 -3.81
CA PRO A 42 12.98 -5.22 -3.41
C PRO A 42 12.67 -5.02 -1.93
N ASP A 43 13.65 -5.19 -1.04
CA ASP A 43 13.46 -5.06 0.41
C ASP A 43 13.09 -3.63 0.80
N THR A 44 13.74 -2.64 0.20
CA THR A 44 13.44 -1.22 0.44
C THR A 44 12.07 -0.84 -0.10
N PHE A 45 11.72 -1.30 -1.30
CA PHE A 45 10.41 -1.04 -1.89
C PHE A 45 9.29 -1.64 -1.04
N LEU A 46 9.48 -2.89 -0.62
CA LEU A 46 8.55 -3.63 0.22
C LEU A 46 8.34 -2.94 1.58
N LEU A 47 9.43 -2.57 2.26
CA LEU A 47 9.36 -1.85 3.53
C LEU A 47 8.58 -0.55 3.36
N LEU A 48 8.92 0.25 2.35
CA LEU A 48 8.27 1.54 2.13
C LEU A 48 6.76 1.39 1.81
N MET A 49 6.39 0.42 0.97
CA MET A 49 4.97 0.17 0.66
C MET A 49 4.17 -0.26 1.90
N ARG A 50 4.78 -1.03 2.81
CA ARG A 50 4.14 -1.41 4.08
C ARG A 50 3.92 -0.22 5.00
N GLU A 51 4.94 0.61 5.20
CA GLU A 51 4.83 1.80 6.06
C GLU A 51 3.76 2.76 5.53
N MET A 52 3.71 2.96 4.21
CA MET A 52 2.68 3.78 3.56
C MET A 52 1.28 3.17 3.72
N ASP A 53 1.17 1.84 3.64
CA ASP A 53 -0.09 1.12 3.84
C ASP A 53 -0.58 1.22 5.28
N ASP A 54 0.31 1.04 6.26
CA ASP A 54 0.01 1.13 7.69
C ASP A 54 -0.51 2.54 8.05
N VAL A 55 0.15 3.60 7.54
CA VAL A 55 -0.32 4.98 7.74
C VAL A 55 -1.68 5.20 7.10
N TYR A 56 -1.89 4.72 5.87
CA TYR A 56 -3.19 4.86 5.20
C TYR A 56 -4.31 4.15 5.95
N LEU A 57 -4.09 2.92 6.41
CA LEU A 57 -5.05 2.16 7.20
C LEU A 57 -5.33 2.83 8.54
N PHE A 58 -4.30 3.35 9.22
CA PHE A 58 -4.47 4.13 10.44
C PHE A 58 -5.41 5.32 10.22
N HIS A 59 -5.19 6.11 9.17
CA HIS A 59 -6.09 7.21 8.82
C HIS A 59 -7.52 6.74 8.52
N GLN A 60 -7.70 5.69 7.71
CA GLN A 60 -9.02 5.14 7.38
C GLN A 60 -9.78 4.61 8.62
N THR A 61 -9.07 4.04 9.59
CA THR A 61 -9.67 3.58 10.85
C THR A 61 -10.07 4.73 11.76
N ASN A 62 -9.28 5.81 11.81
CA ASN A 62 -9.53 6.97 12.66
C ASN A 62 -10.51 7.99 12.06
N GLU A 63 -10.66 8.02 10.73
CA GLU A 63 -11.63 8.88 10.04
C GLU A 63 -13.07 8.34 10.10
N LYS A 64 -13.27 7.05 10.44
CA LYS A 64 -14.62 6.55 10.75
C LYS A 64 -15.08 7.24 12.04
N PRO A 65 -16.07 8.16 12.01
CA PRO A 65 -16.56 8.76 13.24
C PRO A 65 -17.06 7.63 14.13
N SER A 66 -16.54 7.60 15.36
CA SER A 66 -17.11 6.85 16.47
C SER A 66 -18.61 7.15 16.51
N SER A 67 -19.41 6.27 15.93
CA SER A 67 -20.86 6.27 16.09
C SER A 67 -21.10 5.75 17.51
N ARG A 68 -21.09 6.66 18.48
CA ARG A 68 -21.58 6.46 19.84
C ARG A 68 -22.51 7.61 20.16
#